data_AF-A0AAP0DVW5-F1
#
_entry.id   AF-A0AAP0DVW5-F1
#
_cell.length_a   1.000
_cell.length_b   1.000
_cell.length_c   1.000
_cell.angle_alpha   90.00
_cell.angle_beta   90.00
_cell.angle_gamma   90.00
#
_symmetry.space_group_name_H-M   'P 1'
#
loop_
_entity.id
_entity.type
_entity.pdbx_description
1 polymer ?
#
loop_
_entity_poly.entity_id
_entity_poly.type
_entity_poly.pdbx_seq_one_letter_code
_entity_poly.pdbx_strand_id
1 'polypeptide(L)'
;MATLVAFDPKEKTTHNSHKFGFTLTSTNYGYWKSMTTPFFITNNLFGYVDGSVPCPPTTVTVTPTPEKDHPIPPPIASPNPQHPIWVVNDAHIRMLILLTISETSFQYVQGTTSRDLWLSRAYAPHTASREYTLKTQLLRIEMKPDESSSDYLTRAQEYATALANIGEPMKEKDIAMLVVSGLREEYNGLKTTTLSHQLAFNELHALFADHEYMLKKTAPVASLLKPFT
;
A
#
# COMPACT_ATOMS: atom_id res chain seq x y z
N MET A 1 -13.36 -29.70 -2.91
CA MET A 1 -12.19 -28.83 -2.62
C MET A 1 -11.10 -29.17 -3.62
N ALA A 2 -10.41 -28.18 -4.17
CA ALA A 2 -9.27 -28.43 -5.04
C ALA A 2 -8.14 -29.08 -4.24
N THR A 3 -7.50 -30.10 -4.81
CA THR A 3 -6.33 -30.76 -4.22
C THR A 3 -5.15 -29.80 -4.26
N LEU A 4 -4.55 -29.53 -3.10
CA LEU A 4 -3.33 -28.75 -2.96
C LEU A 4 -2.14 -29.55 -3.52
N VAL A 5 -1.28 -28.85 -4.24
CA VAL A 5 -0.03 -29.38 -4.78
C VAL A 5 1.11 -28.60 -4.14
N ALA A 6 2.14 -29.32 -3.69
CA ALA A 6 3.34 -28.67 -3.15
C ALA A 6 4.11 -27.98 -4.27
N PHE A 7 4.63 -26.77 -4.02
CA PHE A 7 5.46 -26.08 -5.00
C PHE A 7 6.69 -26.91 -5.36
N ASP A 8 6.95 -27.03 -6.66
CA ASP A 8 8.12 -27.75 -7.14
C ASP A 8 9.42 -26.92 -6.92
N PRO A 9 10.61 -27.54 -7.00
CA PRO A 9 11.86 -26.82 -6.80
C PRO A 9 12.09 -25.66 -7.78
N LYS A 10 11.64 -25.79 -9.04
CA LYS A 10 11.79 -24.77 -10.07
C LYS A 10 10.91 -23.56 -9.78
N GLU A 11 9.66 -23.77 -9.40
CA GLU A 11 8.74 -22.72 -8.93
C GLU A 11 9.35 -21.96 -7.75
N LYS A 12 9.85 -22.69 -6.73
CA LYS A 12 10.52 -22.08 -5.58
C LYS A 12 11.72 -21.25 -5.99
N THR A 13 12.56 -21.73 -6.92
CA THR A 13 13.69 -20.96 -7.46
C THR A 13 13.21 -19.69 -8.15
N THR A 14 12.21 -19.78 -9.04
CA THR A 14 11.64 -18.61 -9.73
C THR A 14 11.10 -17.57 -8.75
N HIS A 15 10.35 -18.00 -7.73
CA HIS A 15 9.84 -17.12 -6.69
C HIS A 15 10.97 -16.42 -5.93
N ASN A 16 12.02 -17.14 -5.54
CA ASN A 16 13.14 -16.62 -4.75
C ASN A 16 14.07 -15.68 -5.54
N SER A 17 14.14 -15.89 -6.87
CA SER A 17 14.90 -15.04 -7.78
C SER A 17 14.23 -13.70 -8.04
N HIS A 18 12.92 -13.57 -7.80
CA HIS A 18 12.24 -12.29 -7.92
C HIS A 18 12.73 -11.32 -6.83
N LYS A 19 13.15 -10.13 -7.25
CA LYS A 19 13.62 -9.07 -6.35
C LYS A 19 12.76 -7.83 -6.56
N PHE A 20 12.07 -7.42 -5.50
CA PHE A 20 11.48 -6.09 -5.46
C PHE A 20 12.61 -5.07 -5.28
N GLY A 21 12.63 -4.02 -6.10
CA GLY A 21 13.63 -2.95 -6.00
C GLY A 21 13.45 -2.02 -4.79
N PHE A 22 12.70 -2.45 -3.78
CA PHE A 22 12.32 -1.68 -2.60
C PHE A 22 11.99 -2.64 -1.45
N THR A 23 11.97 -2.12 -0.23
CA THR A 23 11.53 -2.85 0.97
C THR A 23 10.34 -2.14 1.63
N LEU A 24 9.52 -2.91 2.34
CA LEU A 24 8.38 -2.41 3.10
C LEU A 24 8.86 -1.63 4.32
N THR A 25 8.41 -0.39 4.41
CA THR A 25 8.63 0.54 5.51
C THR A 25 7.29 1.02 6.08
N SER A 26 7.34 1.72 7.22
CA SER A 26 6.17 2.29 7.89
C SER A 26 5.39 3.34 7.07
N THR A 27 5.94 3.77 5.93
CA THR A 27 5.42 4.88 5.10
C THR A 27 5.03 4.46 3.68
N ASN A 28 5.42 3.27 3.21
CA ASN A 28 5.22 2.86 1.82
C ASN A 28 4.30 1.64 1.64
N TYR A 29 3.53 1.25 2.66
CA TYR A 29 2.67 0.06 2.63
C TYR A 29 1.77 -0.01 1.40
N GLY A 30 1.13 1.09 0.99
CA GLY A 30 0.29 1.13 -0.22
C GLY A 30 1.07 0.82 -1.49
N TYR A 31 2.24 1.43 -1.69
CA TYR A 31 3.11 1.14 -2.83
C TYR A 31 3.60 -0.32 -2.80
N TRP A 32 4.04 -0.80 -1.64
CA TRP A 32 4.47 -2.19 -1.46
C TRP A 32 3.36 -3.17 -1.82
N LYS A 33 2.13 -2.93 -1.32
CA LYS A 33 0.98 -3.79 -1.59
C LYS A 33 0.63 -3.81 -3.07
N SER A 34 0.62 -2.64 -3.73
CA SER A 34 0.33 -2.51 -5.16
C SER A 34 1.34 -3.26 -6.04
N MET A 35 2.62 -3.27 -5.64
CA MET A 35 3.67 -3.97 -6.38
C MET A 35 3.73 -5.47 -6.07
N THR A 36 3.46 -5.86 -4.83
CA THR A 36 3.58 -7.26 -4.37
C THR A 36 2.34 -8.10 -4.74
N THR A 37 1.16 -7.48 -4.80
CA THR A 37 -0.11 -8.17 -5.13
C THR A 37 -0.06 -8.85 -6.50
N PRO A 38 0.33 -8.17 -7.61
CA PRO A 38 0.42 -8.81 -8.92
C PRO A 38 1.36 -10.01 -8.93
N PHE A 39 2.51 -9.92 -8.25
CA PHE A 39 3.46 -11.03 -8.14
C PHE A 39 2.82 -12.26 -7.50
N PHE A 40 2.04 -12.10 -6.41
CA PHE A 40 1.35 -13.23 -5.80
C PHE A 40 0.21 -13.77 -6.68
N ILE A 41 -0.49 -12.92 -7.42
CA ILE A 41 -1.55 -13.35 -8.33
C ILE A 41 -0.97 -14.15 -9.50
N THR A 42 0.06 -13.64 -10.17
CA THR A 42 0.64 -14.30 -11.36
C THR A 42 1.28 -15.65 -11.07
N ASN A 43 1.63 -15.91 -9.80
CA ASN A 43 2.23 -17.16 -9.35
C ASN A 43 1.25 -18.05 -8.56
N ASN A 44 -0.07 -17.75 -8.57
CA ASN A 44 -1.10 -18.50 -7.83
C ASN A 44 -0.86 -18.60 -6.31
N LEU A 45 -0.16 -17.62 -5.74
CA LEU A 45 0.16 -17.55 -4.31
C LEU A 45 -0.89 -16.74 -3.53
N PHE A 46 -1.64 -15.88 -4.22
CA PHE A 46 -2.54 -14.91 -3.57
C PHE A 46 -3.63 -15.57 -2.71
N GLY A 47 -4.05 -16.79 -3.07
CA GLY A 47 -5.09 -17.50 -2.35
C GLY A 47 -4.76 -17.83 -0.88
N TYR A 48 -3.47 -17.96 -0.57
CA TYR A 48 -3.02 -18.19 0.81
C TYR A 48 -3.10 -16.92 1.65
N VAL A 49 -2.84 -15.75 1.05
CA VAL A 49 -2.80 -14.47 1.76
C VAL A 49 -4.17 -13.81 1.90
N ASP A 50 -5.08 -14.02 0.95
CA ASP A 50 -6.46 -13.54 1.05
C ASP A 50 -7.38 -14.51 1.83
N GLY A 51 -6.96 -15.76 1.97
CA GLY A 51 -7.65 -16.82 2.69
C GLY A 51 -8.67 -17.60 1.86
N SER A 52 -8.69 -17.42 0.54
CA SER A 52 -9.48 -18.26 -0.37
C SER A 52 -8.97 -19.72 -0.41
N VAL A 53 -7.71 -19.95 -0.01
CA VAL A 53 -7.11 -21.27 0.24
C VAL A 53 -6.86 -21.44 1.74
N PRO A 54 -7.88 -21.83 2.54
CA PRO A 54 -7.73 -21.98 3.98
C PRO A 54 -6.90 -23.21 4.35
N CYS A 55 -6.26 -23.18 5.52
CA CYS A 55 -5.56 -24.34 6.07
C CYS A 55 -6.57 -25.48 6.31
N PRO A 56 -6.37 -26.66 5.70
CA PRO A 56 -7.29 -27.78 5.88
C PRO A 56 -7.06 -28.43 7.26
N PRO A 57 -8.05 -29.14 7.84
CA PRO A 57 -7.90 -29.80 9.14
C PRO A 57 -6.77 -30.83 9.16
N THR A 58 -6.13 -31.04 10.31
CA THR A 58 -5.05 -32.03 10.48
C THR A 58 -5.52 -33.48 10.27
N THR A 59 -6.79 -33.76 10.52
CA THR A 59 -7.39 -35.09 10.36
C THR A 59 -8.65 -35.02 9.50
N VAL A 60 -8.94 -36.11 8.80
CA VAL A 60 -10.17 -36.33 8.04
C VAL A 60 -10.86 -37.59 8.55
N THR A 61 -12.19 -37.58 8.54
CA THR A 61 -12.99 -38.74 8.92
C THR A 61 -13.17 -39.64 7.70
N VAL A 62 -12.66 -40.86 7.78
CA VAL A 62 -12.81 -41.88 6.73
C VAL A 62 -13.89 -42.85 7.17
N THR A 63 -14.95 -42.95 6.36
CA THR A 63 -15.94 -44.01 6.47
C THR A 63 -15.46 -45.16 5.57
N PRO A 64 -15.02 -46.29 6.12
CA PRO A 64 -14.63 -47.43 5.30
C PRO A 64 -15.81 -47.91 4.45
N THR A 65 -15.53 -48.29 3.21
CA THR A 65 -16.53 -48.86 2.29
C THR A 65 -17.14 -50.12 2.92
N PRO A 66 -18.48 -50.28 2.90
CA PRO A 66 -19.10 -51.48 3.42
C PRO A 66 -18.63 -52.70 2.60
N GLU A 67 -17.95 -53.64 3.26
CA GLU A 67 -17.82 -54.99 2.74
C GLU A 67 -19.20 -55.66 2.77
N LYS A 68 -19.55 -56.38 1.70
CA LYS A 68 -20.81 -57.14 1.68
C LYS A 68 -20.82 -58.09 2.89
N ASP A 69 -21.87 -57.98 3.69
CA ASP A 69 -22.18 -58.77 4.89
C ASP A 69 -21.51 -58.40 6.22
N HIS A 70 -20.87 -57.22 6.36
CA HIS A 70 -20.38 -56.72 7.67
C HIS A 70 -20.94 -55.34 8.07
N PRO A 71 -21.18 -55.09 9.37
CA PRO A 71 -21.64 -53.77 9.86
C PRO A 71 -20.64 -52.67 9.49
N ILE A 72 -21.14 -51.49 9.08
CA ILE A 72 -20.30 -50.32 8.78
C ILE A 72 -19.48 -49.98 10.03
N PRO A 73 -18.13 -50.05 9.98
CA PRO A 73 -17.29 -49.66 11.10
C PRO A 73 -17.52 -48.19 11.47
N PRO A 74 -17.34 -47.80 12.75
CA PRO A 74 -17.43 -46.41 13.15
C PRO A 74 -16.40 -45.56 12.37
N PRO A 75 -16.70 -44.29 12.08
CA PRO A 75 -15.80 -43.44 11.32
C PRO A 75 -14.44 -43.30 12.03
N ILE A 76 -13.35 -43.49 11.29
CA ILE A 76 -11.99 -43.42 11.84
C ILE A 76 -11.36 -42.09 11.45
N ALA A 77 -10.75 -41.39 12.41
CA ALA A 77 -9.96 -40.20 12.13
C ALA A 77 -8.60 -40.62 11.55
N SER A 78 -8.32 -40.22 10.31
CA SER A 78 -7.02 -40.43 9.66
C SER A 78 -6.30 -39.09 9.41
N PRO A 79 -4.96 -39.05 9.34
CA PRO A 79 -4.22 -37.85 8.99
C PRO A 79 -4.65 -37.29 7.62
N ASN A 80 -4.76 -35.97 7.51
CA ASN A 80 -5.08 -35.31 6.25
C ASN A 80 -3.80 -35.07 5.44
N PRO A 81 -3.64 -35.69 4.24
CA PRO A 81 -2.46 -35.47 3.41
C PRO A 81 -2.34 -34.02 2.88
N GLN A 82 -3.43 -33.23 2.90
CA GLN A 82 -3.46 -31.87 2.40
C GLN A 82 -2.91 -30.83 3.40
N HIS A 83 -3.01 -31.11 4.70
CA HIS A 83 -2.50 -30.22 5.75
C HIS A 83 -0.99 -29.95 5.65
N PRO A 84 -0.10 -30.96 5.59
CA PRO A 84 1.33 -30.70 5.48
C PRO A 84 1.71 -29.97 4.17
N ILE A 85 1.00 -30.22 3.08
CA ILE A 85 1.21 -29.51 1.80
C ILE A 85 0.89 -28.02 1.96
N TRP A 86 -0.26 -27.71 2.58
CA TRP A 86 -0.65 -26.33 2.85
C TRP A 86 0.40 -25.61 3.70
N VAL A 87 0.89 -26.26 4.77
CA VAL A 87 1.89 -25.69 5.69
C VAL A 87 3.20 -25.35 4.97
N VAL A 88 3.69 -26.24 4.10
CA VAL A 88 4.94 -25.99 3.34
C VAL A 88 4.75 -24.83 2.36
N ASN A 89 3.61 -24.76 1.69
CA ASN A 89 3.31 -23.69 0.74
C ASN A 89 3.16 -22.34 1.45
N ASP A 90 2.40 -22.29 2.55
CA ASP A 90 2.23 -21.08 3.35
C ASP A 90 3.57 -20.59 3.91
N ALA A 91 4.42 -21.49 4.42
CA ALA A 91 5.75 -21.14 4.91
C ALA A 91 6.65 -20.54 3.81
N HIS A 92 6.58 -21.07 2.57
CA HIS A 92 7.30 -20.50 1.43
C HIS A 92 6.81 -19.09 1.11
N ILE A 93 5.50 -18.87 1.05
CA ILE A 93 4.91 -17.55 0.76
C ILE A 93 5.24 -16.56 1.88
N ARG A 94 5.18 -17.01 3.14
CA ARG A 94 5.59 -16.24 4.31
C ARG A 94 7.05 -15.79 4.17
N MET A 95 7.96 -16.68 3.77
CA MET A 95 9.35 -16.32 3.51
C MET A 95 9.47 -15.24 2.42
N LEU A 96 8.72 -15.35 1.32
CA LEU A 96 8.73 -14.33 0.26
C LEU A 96 8.29 -12.96 0.80
N ILE A 97 7.24 -12.90 1.61
CA ILE A 97 6.79 -11.64 2.25
C ILE A 97 7.89 -11.08 3.17
N LEU A 98 8.48 -11.93 4.02
CA LEU A 98 9.53 -11.50 4.95
C LEU A 98 10.76 -10.91 4.25
N LEU A 99 11.14 -11.46 3.09
CA LEU A 99 12.24 -10.93 2.28
C LEU A 99 11.98 -9.54 1.70
N THR A 100 10.72 -9.09 1.69
CA THR A 100 10.37 -7.74 1.24
C THR A 100 10.37 -6.71 2.37
N ILE A 101 10.55 -7.11 3.62
CA ILE A 101 10.39 -6.22 4.79
C ILE A 101 11.73 -5.59 5.19
N SER A 102 11.74 -4.28 5.46
CA SER A 102 12.94 -3.61 5.95
C SER A 102 13.27 -4.05 7.38
N GLU A 103 14.55 -4.05 7.74
CA GLU A 103 15.01 -4.38 9.10
C GLU A 103 14.31 -3.52 10.18
N THR A 104 14.13 -2.23 9.90
CA THR A 104 13.44 -1.27 10.78
C THR A 104 11.96 -1.60 11.01
N SER A 105 11.32 -2.27 10.04
CA SER A 105 9.91 -2.64 10.10
C SER A 105 9.69 -4.07 10.60
N PHE A 106 10.76 -4.86 10.72
CA PHE A 106 10.69 -6.26 11.10
C PHE A 106 10.15 -6.46 12.53
N GLN A 107 10.40 -5.51 13.44
CA GLN A 107 9.85 -5.52 14.80
C GLN A 107 8.31 -5.53 14.85
N TYR A 108 7.65 -5.15 13.77
CA TYR A 108 6.19 -5.09 13.68
C TYR A 108 5.57 -6.35 13.06
N VAL A 109 6.40 -7.30 12.60
CA VAL A 109 5.95 -8.59 12.04
C VAL A 109 5.24 -9.41 13.13
N GLN A 110 3.97 -9.73 12.94
CA GLN A 110 3.19 -10.55 13.86
C GLN A 110 2.46 -11.68 13.13
N GLY A 111 2.26 -12.80 13.82
CA GLY A 111 1.54 -13.97 13.30
C GLY A 111 2.44 -15.06 12.72
N THR A 112 1.83 -16.19 12.41
CA THR A 112 2.53 -17.42 12.03
C THR A 112 2.27 -17.83 10.58
N THR A 113 1.24 -17.26 9.94
CA THR A 113 0.86 -17.57 8.56
C THR A 113 1.20 -16.45 7.59
N SER A 114 1.25 -16.75 6.29
CA SER A 114 1.41 -15.72 5.25
C SER A 114 0.24 -14.71 5.26
N ARG A 115 -0.97 -15.18 5.58
CA ARG A 115 -2.17 -14.35 5.75
C ARG A 115 -2.05 -13.35 6.89
N ASP A 116 -1.55 -13.79 8.05
CA ASP A 116 -1.36 -12.89 9.19
C ASP A 116 -0.40 -11.75 8.83
N LEU A 117 0.69 -12.08 8.14
CA LEU A 117 1.63 -11.07 7.65
C LEU A 117 0.98 -10.14 6.63
N TRP A 118 0.19 -10.67 5.70
CA TRP A 118 -0.46 -9.87 4.67
C TRP A 118 -1.48 -8.87 5.24
N LEU A 119 -2.24 -9.29 6.25
CA LEU A 119 -3.27 -8.50 6.92
C LEU A 119 -2.71 -7.59 8.03
N SER A 120 -1.44 -7.77 8.40
CA SER A 120 -0.81 -6.98 9.44
C SER A 120 -0.78 -5.49 9.04
N ARG A 121 -1.60 -4.69 9.74
CA ARG A 121 -1.51 -3.21 9.73
C ARG A 121 -0.23 -2.70 10.40
N ALA A 122 0.57 -3.59 10.95
CA ALA A 122 1.76 -3.26 11.72
C ALA A 122 2.88 -2.63 10.86
N TYR A 123 2.84 -2.82 9.54
CA TYR A 123 3.72 -2.12 8.58
C TYR A 123 3.25 -0.71 8.23
N ALA A 124 2.10 -0.29 8.71
CA ALA A 124 1.63 1.10 8.68
C ALA A 124 0.83 1.35 9.95
N PRO A 125 1.50 1.40 11.12
CA PRO A 125 0.82 1.36 12.41
C PRO A 125 -0.20 2.49 12.49
N HIS A 126 -1.48 2.11 12.56
CA HIS A 126 -2.60 2.99 12.81
C HIS A 126 -2.64 3.29 14.31
N THR A 127 -1.87 4.28 14.74
CA THR A 127 -2.08 4.87 16.06
C THR A 127 -3.00 6.07 15.91
N ALA A 128 -4.00 6.20 16.78
CA ALA A 128 -4.90 7.36 16.78
C ALA A 128 -4.11 8.68 16.86
N SER A 129 -2.95 8.67 17.52
CA SER A 129 -2.01 9.80 17.54
C SER A 129 -1.40 10.12 16.18
N ARG A 130 -0.95 9.11 15.40
CA ARG A 130 -0.41 9.31 14.05
C ARG A 130 -1.49 9.77 13.09
N GLU A 131 -2.68 9.18 13.17
CA GLU A 131 -3.86 9.64 12.42
C GLU A 131 -4.16 11.12 12.74
N TYR A 132 -4.32 11.46 14.01
CA TYR A 132 -4.58 12.83 14.45
C TYR A 132 -3.50 13.80 13.98
N THR A 133 -2.23 13.41 14.10
CA THR A 133 -1.09 14.22 13.64
C THR A 133 -1.16 14.45 12.13
N LEU A 134 -1.31 13.38 11.33
CA LEU A 134 -1.37 13.49 9.86
C LEU A 134 -2.58 14.30 9.40
N LYS A 135 -3.77 14.05 9.98
CA LYS A 135 -4.98 14.83 9.70
C LYS A 135 -4.77 16.30 10.05
N THR A 136 -4.16 16.61 11.19
CA THR A 136 -3.88 18.00 11.61
C THR A 136 -2.88 18.68 10.68
N GLN A 137 -1.80 17.99 10.28
CA GLN A 137 -0.79 18.52 9.37
C GLN A 137 -1.37 18.81 7.99
N LEU A 138 -2.24 17.94 7.47
CA LEU A 138 -2.91 18.16 6.20
C LEU A 138 -3.99 19.25 6.26
N LEU A 139 -4.77 19.31 7.35
CA LEU A 139 -5.79 20.35 7.54
C LEU A 139 -5.19 21.76 7.71
N ARG A 140 -3.97 21.84 8.24
CA ARG A 140 -3.24 23.10 8.47
C ARG A 140 -2.09 23.28 7.50
N ILE A 141 -2.17 22.64 6.33
CA ILE A 141 -1.08 22.69 5.37
C ILE A 141 -0.98 24.08 4.77
N GLU A 142 0.15 24.76 5.01
CA GLU A 142 0.45 26.07 4.44
C GLU A 142 1.76 26.00 3.66
N MET A 143 1.81 26.72 2.55
CA MET A 143 3.00 26.81 1.71
C MET A 143 4.04 27.70 2.40
N LYS A 144 5.21 27.14 2.72
CA LYS A 144 6.27 27.88 3.43
C LYS A 144 6.88 28.97 2.55
N PRO A 145 7.55 30.01 3.08
CA PRO A 145 8.07 31.14 2.29
C PRO A 145 9.12 30.78 1.23
N ASP A 146 9.94 29.75 1.49
CA ASP A 146 11.06 29.29 0.67
C ASP A 146 10.77 27.99 -0.09
N GLU A 147 9.58 27.40 0.12
CA GLU A 147 9.18 26.15 -0.51
C GLU A 147 8.73 26.37 -1.96
N SER A 148 9.15 25.49 -2.85
CA SER A 148 8.69 25.48 -4.24
C SER A 148 7.26 24.95 -4.35
N SER A 149 6.56 25.31 -5.41
CA SER A 149 5.19 24.88 -5.63
C SER A 149 5.08 23.34 -5.79
N SER A 150 6.10 22.74 -6.42
CA SER A 150 6.25 21.28 -6.55
C SER A 150 6.50 20.58 -5.21
N ASP A 151 7.39 21.13 -4.37
CA ASP A 151 7.69 20.55 -3.06
C ASP A 151 6.46 20.63 -2.13
N TYR A 152 5.72 21.73 -2.21
CA TYR A 152 4.47 21.91 -1.48
C TYR A 152 3.42 20.86 -1.84
N LEU A 153 3.19 20.63 -3.14
CA LEU A 153 2.25 19.60 -3.62
C LEU A 153 2.72 18.20 -3.23
N THR A 154 4.02 17.92 -3.35
CA THR A 154 4.60 16.64 -2.93
C THR A 154 4.35 16.38 -1.45
N ARG A 155 4.57 17.37 -0.58
CA ARG A 155 4.31 17.27 0.86
C ARG A 155 2.83 17.02 1.17
N ALA A 156 1.92 17.67 0.46
CA ALA A 156 0.48 17.41 0.59
C ALA A 156 0.13 15.96 0.21
N GLN A 157 0.70 15.47 -0.90
CA GLN A 157 0.50 14.11 -1.37
C GLN A 157 1.08 13.07 -0.40
N GLU A 158 2.22 13.35 0.23
CA GLU A 158 2.82 12.50 1.26
C GLU A 158 1.88 12.33 2.47
N TYR A 159 1.28 13.41 2.97
CA TYR A 159 0.31 13.32 4.07
C TYR A 159 -0.94 12.55 3.66
N ALA A 160 -1.50 12.82 2.49
CA ALA A 160 -2.65 12.10 1.96
C ALA A 160 -2.37 10.60 1.78
N THR A 161 -1.19 10.26 1.25
CA THR A 161 -0.74 8.88 1.07
C THR A 161 -0.51 8.19 2.41
N ALA A 162 0.08 8.89 3.39
CA ALA A 162 0.27 8.35 4.73
C ALA A 162 -1.07 8.07 5.44
N LEU A 163 -2.06 8.94 5.26
CA LEU A 163 -3.43 8.74 5.74
C LEU A 163 -4.10 7.53 5.07
N ALA A 164 -4.01 7.41 3.75
CA ALA A 164 -4.51 6.25 3.02
C ALA A 164 -3.83 4.95 3.48
N ASN A 165 -2.51 4.98 3.73
CA ASN A 165 -1.73 3.83 4.18
C ASN A 165 -2.14 3.33 5.57
N ILE A 166 -2.61 4.22 6.46
CA ILE A 166 -3.16 3.80 7.75
C ILE A 166 -4.64 3.43 7.66
N GLY A 167 -5.28 3.54 6.50
CA GLY A 167 -6.69 3.16 6.28
C GLY A 167 -7.70 4.31 6.43
N GLU A 168 -7.22 5.55 6.48
CA GLU A 168 -8.05 6.76 6.65
C GLU A 168 -7.91 7.70 5.43
N PRO A 169 -8.22 7.27 4.21
CA PRO A 169 -8.06 8.09 3.01
C PRO A 169 -8.97 9.32 3.03
N MET A 170 -8.44 10.47 2.57
CA MET A 170 -9.20 11.70 2.35
C MET A 170 -9.62 11.79 0.88
N LYS A 171 -10.77 12.41 0.58
CA LYS A 171 -11.22 12.59 -0.80
C LYS A 171 -10.31 13.57 -1.53
N GLU A 172 -9.99 13.30 -2.80
CA GLU A 172 -9.10 14.15 -3.60
C GLU A 172 -9.54 15.60 -3.67
N LYS A 173 -10.85 15.85 -3.79
CA LYS A 173 -11.43 17.20 -3.77
C LYS A 173 -11.19 17.95 -2.46
N ASP A 174 -11.20 17.23 -1.33
CA ASP A 174 -11.00 17.82 -0.01
C ASP A 174 -9.52 18.16 0.17
N ILE A 175 -8.63 17.28 -0.32
CA ILE A 175 -7.18 17.52 -0.38
C ILE A 175 -6.89 18.76 -1.25
N ALA A 176 -7.48 18.82 -2.44
CA ALA A 176 -7.29 19.95 -3.36
C ALA A 176 -7.75 21.28 -2.73
N MET A 177 -8.90 21.28 -2.05
CA MET A 177 -9.42 22.46 -1.34
C MET A 177 -8.46 22.93 -0.24
N LEU A 178 -7.92 22.00 0.57
CA LEU A 178 -6.98 22.33 1.65
C LEU A 178 -5.67 22.92 1.10
N VAL A 179 -5.12 22.30 0.07
CA VAL A 179 -3.89 22.73 -0.61
C VAL A 179 -4.06 24.11 -1.21
N VAL A 180 -5.17 24.37 -1.90
CA VAL A 180 -5.44 25.68 -2.50
C VAL A 180 -5.62 26.77 -1.43
N SER A 181 -6.24 26.42 -0.31
CA SER A 181 -6.45 27.35 0.81
C SER A 181 -5.13 27.73 1.49
N GLY A 182 -4.17 26.81 1.55
CA GLY A 182 -2.82 27.01 2.12
C GLY A 182 -1.82 27.75 1.22
N LEU A 183 -2.22 28.17 0.02
CA LEU A 183 -1.31 28.85 -0.91
C LEU A 183 -0.98 30.28 -0.48
N ARG A 184 0.26 30.69 -0.78
CA ARG A 184 0.74 32.08 -0.63
C ARG A 184 -0.08 33.05 -1.50
N GLU A 185 -0.08 34.33 -1.15
CA GLU A 185 -0.87 35.37 -1.85
C GLU A 185 -0.50 35.50 -3.34
N GLU A 186 0.76 35.25 -3.69
CA GLU A 186 1.25 35.25 -5.07
C GLU A 186 0.55 34.22 -5.98
N TYR A 187 -0.13 33.23 -5.40
CA TYR A 187 -0.93 32.22 -6.13
C TYR A 187 -2.44 32.47 -6.01
N ASN A 188 -2.89 33.65 -5.58
CA ASN A 188 -4.32 33.94 -5.45
C ASN A 188 -5.11 33.76 -6.77
N GLY A 189 -4.48 33.90 -7.94
CA GLY A 189 -5.08 33.58 -9.24
C GLY A 189 -5.42 32.10 -9.44
N LEU A 190 -4.70 31.19 -8.77
CA LEU A 190 -5.03 29.76 -8.76
C LEU A 190 -6.20 29.46 -7.81
N LYS A 191 -6.31 30.19 -6.70
CA LYS A 191 -7.44 30.03 -5.75
C LYS A 191 -8.78 30.27 -6.45
N THR A 192 -8.89 31.33 -7.24
CA THR A 192 -10.12 31.66 -7.98
C THR A 192 -10.44 30.65 -9.08
N THR A 193 -9.42 30.19 -9.81
CA THR A 193 -9.57 29.20 -10.89
C THR A 193 -10.07 27.85 -10.33
N THR A 194 -9.53 27.44 -9.19
CA THR A 194 -9.86 26.14 -8.58
C THR A 194 -11.24 26.12 -7.93
N LEU A 195 -11.65 27.21 -7.28
CA LEU A 195 -13.00 27.37 -6.72
C LEU A 195 -14.10 27.26 -7.78
N SER A 196 -13.79 27.63 -9.02
CA SER A 196 -14.75 27.63 -10.13
C SER A 196 -14.95 26.25 -10.77
N HIS A 197 -13.95 25.37 -10.71
CA HIS A 197 -13.93 24.12 -11.48
C HIS A 197 -13.96 22.83 -10.63
N GLN A 198 -13.95 22.92 -9.29
CA GLN A 198 -13.90 21.75 -8.38
C GLN A 198 -12.83 20.72 -8.80
N LEU A 199 -11.60 21.21 -9.01
CA LEU A 199 -10.51 20.41 -9.56
C LEU A 199 -10.09 19.28 -8.62
N ALA A 200 -9.65 18.18 -9.22
CA ALA A 200 -9.02 17.09 -8.51
C ALA A 200 -7.56 17.42 -8.18
N PHE A 201 -7.01 16.79 -7.12
CA PHE A 201 -5.67 17.10 -6.63
C PHE A 201 -4.58 16.84 -7.68
N ASN A 202 -4.75 15.81 -8.52
CA ASN A 202 -3.83 15.48 -9.61
C ASN A 202 -3.70 16.58 -10.67
N GLU A 203 -4.73 17.42 -10.86
CA GLU A 203 -4.74 18.52 -11.82
C GLU A 203 -3.94 19.74 -11.33
N LEU A 204 -3.68 19.83 -10.01
CA LEU A 204 -2.97 20.96 -9.41
C LEU A 204 -1.51 21.05 -9.87
N HIS A 205 -0.84 19.92 -10.11
CA HIS A 205 0.55 19.93 -10.58
C HIS A 205 0.71 20.64 -11.93
N ALA A 206 -0.19 20.37 -12.88
CA ALA A 206 -0.18 21.01 -14.20
C ALA A 206 -0.46 22.51 -14.08
N LEU A 207 -1.48 22.88 -13.28
CA LEU A 207 -1.85 24.28 -13.09
C LEU A 207 -0.78 25.11 -12.39
N PHE A 208 -0.08 24.53 -11.42
CA PHE A 208 1.03 25.21 -10.74
C PHE A 208 2.19 25.44 -11.70
N ALA A 209 2.51 24.46 -12.54
CA ALA A 209 3.53 24.62 -13.59
C ALA A 209 3.15 25.73 -14.59
N ASP A 210 1.89 25.77 -15.03
CA ASP A 210 1.39 26.81 -15.94
C ASP A 210 1.44 28.20 -15.28
N HIS A 211 1.05 28.31 -14.01
CA HIS A 211 1.07 29.57 -13.27
C HIS A 211 2.51 30.05 -13.03
N GLU A 212 3.44 29.17 -12.66
CA GLU A 212 4.86 29.51 -12.52
C GLU A 212 5.46 29.96 -13.85
N TYR A 213 5.11 29.31 -14.97
CA TYR A 213 5.54 29.73 -16.30
C TYR A 213 5.05 31.15 -16.62
N MET A 214 3.79 31.44 -16.30
CA MET A 214 3.21 32.78 -16.51
C MET A 214 3.86 33.83 -15.59
N LEU A 215 4.09 33.53 -14.31
CA LEU A 215 4.78 34.42 -13.36
C LEU A 215 6.19 34.78 -13.84
N LYS A 216 6.98 33.77 -14.27
CA LYS A 216 8.33 33.97 -14.83
C LYS A 216 8.33 34.82 -16.11
N LYS A 217 7.27 34.70 -16.92
CA LYS A 217 7.09 35.52 -18.14
C LYS A 217 6.69 36.96 -17.82
N THR A 218 5.90 37.19 -16.77
CA THR A 218 5.50 38.53 -16.33
C THR A 218 6.52 39.25 -15.47
N ALA A 219 7.55 38.58 -14.93
CA ALA A 219 8.67 39.24 -14.27
C ALA A 219 9.48 40.05 -15.30
N PRO A 220 9.34 41.39 -15.38
CA PRO A 220 10.02 42.17 -16.39
C PRO A 220 11.47 42.34 -16.00
N VAL A 221 12.29 42.61 -17.03
CA VAL A 221 13.61 43.23 -17.00
C VAL A 221 13.55 44.57 -16.25
N ALA A 222 13.32 44.56 -14.93
CA ALA A 222 13.14 45.75 -14.10
C ALA A 222 14.41 46.10 -13.29
N SER A 223 15.58 45.62 -13.73
CA SER A 223 16.85 45.87 -13.04
C SER A 223 17.95 46.48 -13.92
N LEU A 224 17.62 47.06 -15.08
CA LEU A 224 18.61 47.72 -15.96
C LEU A 224 18.34 49.20 -16.26
N LEU A 225 17.62 49.92 -15.40
CA LEU A 225 17.63 51.38 -15.43
C LEU A 225 18.08 51.92 -14.08
N LYS A 226 19.40 51.90 -13.86
CA LYS A 226 20.04 52.89 -12.98
C LYS A 226 19.96 54.23 -13.72
N PRO A 227 19.38 55.29 -13.14
CA PRO A 227 19.47 56.61 -13.74
C PRO A 227 20.93 57.08 -13.70
N PHE A 228 21.46 57.43 -14.87
CA PHE A 228 22.65 58.26 -14.97
C PHE A 228 22.28 59.66 -14.48
N THR A 229 22.82 60.05 -13.33
CA THR A 229 23.20 61.42 -12.98
C THR A 229 24.25 61.37 -11.89
#